data_AF-A0A7C3VWY2-F1
#
_entry.id   AF-A0A7C3VWY2-F1
#
_cell.length_a   1.000
_cell.length_b   1.000
_cell.length_c   1.000
_cell.angle_alpha   90.00
_cell.angle_beta   90.00
_cell.angle_gamma   90.00
#
_symmetry.space_group_name_H-M   'P 1'
#
loop_
_entity.id
_entity.type
_entity.pdbx_description
1 polymer ?
#
loop_
_entity_poly.entity_id
_entity_poly.type
_entity_poly.pdbx_seq_one_letter_code
_entity_poly.pdbx_strand_id
1 'polypeptide(L)'
;MEDQVLTDLRAKYPLPDGVSDAVVNRAQLAVALAVSENTITKYMSQADGGMPVLSVGGNGREYEFQLADCYAWRMARDEEARRQKAAGDQAALQLALAFRNDDEALVNSGERVLSAKDIRAESEADLQRNKAAELRGELVRASRVREAFEDMMVAFRITITTVVDYSEMEFGLTPEQVEKLQRRCDAVLVQARTELSKVMGNNGQGRVAVLSRPGSDQGDLSV
;
A
#
# COMPACT_ATOMS: atom_id res chain seq x y z
N MET A 1 20.12 7.93 41.43
CA MET A 1 18.83 8.50 40.97
C MET A 1 18.18 9.09 42.20
N GLU A 2 17.73 10.34 42.16
CA GLU A 2 17.10 11.01 43.31
C GLU A 2 15.69 10.44 43.52
N ASP A 3 15.27 10.28 44.79
CA ASP A 3 13.97 9.70 45.19
C ASP A 3 12.76 10.41 44.54
N GLN A 4 12.91 11.71 44.25
CA GLN A 4 11.89 12.52 43.58
C GLN A 4 11.68 12.08 42.12
N VAL A 5 12.76 11.80 41.38
CA VAL A 5 12.70 11.36 39.97
C VAL A 5 11.98 10.02 39.87
N LEU A 6 12.21 9.15 40.85
CA LEU A 6 11.60 7.82 40.91
C LEU A 6 10.10 7.89 41.19
N THR A 7 9.70 8.81 42.07
CA THR A 7 8.29 9.10 42.37
C THR A 7 7.56 9.61 41.13
N ASP A 8 8.17 10.53 40.38
CA ASP A 8 7.60 11.05 39.14
C ASP A 8 7.48 9.97 38.05
N LEU A 9 8.47 9.08 37.96
CA LEU A 9 8.46 7.95 37.05
C LEU A 9 7.36 6.94 37.39
N ARG A 10 7.15 6.62 38.67
CA ARG A 10 6.05 5.74 39.12
C ARG A 10 4.68 6.33 38.77
N ALA A 11 4.51 7.65 38.93
CA ALA A 11 3.27 8.32 38.55
C ALA A 11 3.00 8.26 37.04
N LYS A 12 4.06 8.32 36.23
CA LYS A 12 3.97 8.26 34.76
C LYS A 12 3.77 6.84 34.23
N TYR A 13 4.37 5.84 34.89
CA TYR A 13 4.34 4.44 34.49
C TYR A 13 3.99 3.55 35.68
N PRO A 14 2.71 3.51 36.10
CA PRO A 14 2.27 2.66 37.18
C PRO A 14 2.36 1.18 36.78
N LEU A 15 2.49 0.31 37.78
CA LEU A 15 2.42 -1.14 37.57
C LEU A 15 1.06 -1.51 36.93
N PRO A 16 1.02 -2.52 36.05
CA PRO A 16 -0.23 -3.01 35.45
C PRO A 16 -1.25 -3.47 36.50
N ASP A 17 -2.54 -3.34 36.16
CA ASP A 17 -3.65 -3.72 37.04
C ASP A 17 -3.51 -5.18 37.51
N GLY A 18 -3.59 -5.38 38.83
CA GLY A 18 -3.50 -6.70 39.47
C GLY A 18 -2.09 -7.13 39.90
N VAL A 19 -1.06 -6.32 39.65
CA VAL A 19 0.31 -6.59 40.13
C VAL A 19 0.56 -5.83 41.42
N SER A 20 0.77 -6.57 42.53
CA SER A 20 1.19 -5.99 43.80
C SER A 20 2.66 -5.60 43.77
N ASP A 21 2.98 -4.40 44.26
CA ASP A 21 4.37 -3.97 44.44
C ASP A 21 5.04 -4.81 45.53
N ALA A 22 6.24 -5.31 45.24
CA ALA A 22 6.98 -6.21 46.11
C ALA A 22 8.50 -6.04 45.95
N VAL A 23 9.23 -6.33 47.02
CA VAL A 23 10.69 -6.43 46.99
C VAL A 23 11.06 -7.79 46.40
N VAL A 24 11.86 -7.77 45.33
CA VAL A 24 12.26 -8.96 44.58
C VAL A 24 13.78 -9.05 44.47
N ASN A 25 14.29 -10.28 44.37
CA ASN A 25 15.71 -10.51 44.07
C ASN A 25 15.98 -10.45 42.55
N ARG A 26 17.26 -10.53 42.17
CA ARG A 26 17.69 -10.42 40.76
C ARG A 26 17.04 -11.46 39.83
N ALA A 27 16.91 -12.70 40.30
CA ALA A 27 16.32 -13.79 39.52
C ALA A 27 14.81 -13.56 39.30
N GLN A 28 14.09 -13.14 40.33
CA GLN A 28 12.68 -12.81 40.25
C GLN A 28 12.43 -11.58 39.37
N LEU A 29 13.27 -10.55 39.46
CA LEU A 29 13.17 -9.37 38.61
C LEU A 29 13.40 -9.70 37.12
N ALA A 30 14.35 -10.59 36.84
CA ALA A 30 14.62 -11.07 35.48
C ALA A 30 13.38 -11.74 34.87
N VAL A 31 12.66 -12.57 35.64
CA VAL A 31 11.38 -13.17 35.23
C VAL A 31 10.31 -12.10 35.03
N ALA A 32 10.13 -11.19 36.00
CA ALA A 32 9.10 -10.14 35.94
C ALA A 32 9.28 -9.20 34.72
N LEU A 33 10.53 -8.94 34.33
CA LEU A 33 10.85 -8.12 33.16
C LEU A 33 11.06 -8.94 31.87
N ALA A 34 10.93 -10.26 31.91
CA ALA A 34 11.17 -11.16 30.78
C ALA A 34 12.55 -10.94 30.11
N VAL A 35 13.61 -10.81 30.92
CA VAL A 35 15.00 -10.65 30.47
C VAL A 35 15.93 -11.61 31.23
N SER A 36 17.19 -11.72 30.81
CA SER A 36 18.19 -12.53 31.52
C SER A 36 18.77 -11.81 32.74
N GLU A 37 19.25 -12.54 33.76
CA GLU A 37 19.97 -11.94 34.91
C GLU A 37 21.22 -11.15 34.49
N ASN A 38 21.89 -11.59 33.41
CA ASN A 38 23.02 -10.86 32.83
C ASN A 38 22.58 -9.49 32.28
N THR A 39 21.36 -9.39 31.76
CA THR A 39 20.79 -8.13 31.29
C THR A 39 20.52 -7.19 32.46
N ILE A 40 19.97 -7.70 33.57
CA ILE A 40 19.77 -6.92 34.80
C ILE A 40 21.11 -6.40 35.34
N THR A 41 22.15 -7.24 35.36
CA THR A 41 23.50 -6.84 35.77
C THR A 41 24.06 -5.71 34.89
N LYS A 42 23.81 -5.78 33.57
CA LYS A 42 24.17 -4.67 32.65
C LYS A 42 23.40 -3.39 32.94
N TYR A 43 22.10 -3.48 33.28
CA TYR A 43 21.28 -2.32 33.61
C TYR A 43 21.73 -1.64 34.91
N MET A 44 22.23 -2.41 35.86
CA MET A 44 22.83 -1.86 37.09
C MET A 44 24.17 -1.17 36.83
N SER A 45 24.97 -1.68 35.89
CA SER A 45 26.31 -1.14 35.60
C SER A 45 26.32 0.09 34.69
N GLN A 46 25.16 0.61 34.29
CA GLN A 46 25.07 1.81 33.45
C GLN A 46 25.45 3.05 34.28
N ALA A 47 26.50 3.76 33.84
CA ALA A 47 27.05 4.92 34.53
C ALA A 47 26.06 6.09 34.63
N ASP A 48 25.20 6.25 33.61
CA ASP A 48 24.21 7.32 33.53
C ASP A 48 22.80 6.76 33.75
N GLY A 49 22.25 6.95 34.95
CA GLY A 49 20.86 6.60 35.25
C GLY A 49 20.58 5.10 35.26
N GLY A 50 21.50 4.27 35.78
CA GLY A 50 21.31 2.83 35.93
C GLY A 50 20.06 2.44 36.75
N MET A 51 19.69 1.16 36.64
CA MET A 51 18.47 0.60 37.25
C MET A 51 18.45 0.85 38.77
N PRO A 52 17.31 1.30 39.35
CA PRO A 52 17.17 1.50 40.78
C PRO A 52 17.43 0.21 41.58
N VAL A 53 18.30 0.29 42.58
CA VAL A 53 18.61 -0.81 43.50
C VAL A 53 18.22 -0.36 44.90
N LEU A 54 17.40 -1.15 45.60
CA LEU A 54 16.96 -0.83 46.96
C LEU A 54 18.05 -1.17 47.97
N SER A 55 18.68 -2.34 47.82
CA SER A 55 19.80 -2.79 48.66
C SER A 55 20.87 -3.45 47.80
N VAL A 56 22.10 -2.95 47.92
CA VAL A 56 23.27 -3.47 47.20
C VAL A 56 23.70 -4.78 47.85
N GLY A 57 23.65 -5.87 47.09
CA GLY A 57 24.14 -7.18 47.50
C GLY A 57 25.65 -7.17 47.77
N GLY A 58 26.08 -8.04 48.68
CA GLY A 58 27.49 -8.17 49.12
C GLY A 58 27.83 -9.63 49.46
N ASN A 59 28.98 -9.88 50.09
CA ASN A 59 29.36 -11.25 50.49
C ASN A 59 28.30 -11.87 51.43
N GLY A 60 27.43 -12.72 50.85
CA GLY A 60 26.34 -13.41 51.56
C GLY A 60 24.98 -12.68 51.59
N ARG A 61 24.80 -11.57 50.84
CA ARG A 61 23.51 -10.86 50.73
C ARG A 61 23.10 -10.70 49.27
N GLU A 62 21.86 -11.07 48.94
CA GLU A 62 21.29 -10.87 47.61
C GLU A 62 20.96 -9.39 47.36
N TYR A 63 20.90 -9.01 46.07
CA TYR A 63 20.43 -7.68 45.68
C TYR A 63 18.92 -7.60 45.81
N GLU A 64 18.42 -6.51 46.38
CA GLU A 64 17.00 -6.25 46.54
C GLU A 64 16.55 -5.11 45.63
N PHE A 65 15.41 -5.31 44.98
CA PHE A 65 14.83 -4.37 44.03
C PHE A 65 13.36 -4.16 44.34
N GLN A 66 12.89 -2.93 44.24
CA GLN A 66 11.47 -2.63 44.28
C GLN A 66 10.88 -2.79 42.87
N LEU A 67 9.79 -3.56 42.74
CA LEU A 67 9.21 -3.88 41.44
C LEU A 67 8.66 -2.63 40.72
N ALA A 68 7.95 -1.75 41.43
CA ALA A 68 7.41 -0.52 40.87
C ALA A 68 8.50 0.40 40.28
N ASP A 69 9.65 0.48 40.95
CA ASP A 69 10.79 1.29 40.53
C ASP A 69 11.44 0.79 39.25
N CYS A 70 11.71 -0.51 39.24
CA CYS A 70 12.37 -1.15 38.10
C CYS A 70 11.48 -1.12 36.87
N TYR A 71 10.16 -1.26 37.05
CA TYR A 71 9.18 -1.15 35.97
C TYR A 71 9.12 0.27 35.39
N ALA A 72 8.95 1.28 36.25
CA ALA A 72 8.85 2.66 35.82
C ALA A 72 10.12 3.15 35.11
N TRP A 73 11.29 2.77 35.63
CA TRP A 73 12.58 3.02 35.00
C TRP A 73 12.68 2.38 33.61
N ARG A 74 12.28 1.11 33.49
CA ARG A 74 12.33 0.39 32.21
C ARG A 74 11.46 1.07 31.16
N MET A 75 10.23 1.42 31.52
CA MET A 75 9.31 2.07 30.60
C MET A 75 9.84 3.42 30.12
N ALA A 76 10.46 4.20 31.02
CA ALA A 76 11.10 5.45 30.64
C ALA A 76 12.29 5.25 29.70
N ARG A 77 13.14 4.26 29.99
CA ARG A 77 14.28 3.90 29.14
C ARG A 77 13.85 3.43 27.76
N ASP A 78 12.85 2.55 27.67
CA ASP A 78 12.35 2.01 26.40
C ASP A 78 11.64 3.10 25.57
N GLU A 79 10.97 4.04 26.22
CA GLU A 79 10.43 5.24 25.58
C GLU A 79 11.52 6.14 25.01
N GLU A 80 12.57 6.42 25.78
CA GLU A 80 13.70 7.23 25.31
C GLU A 80 14.44 6.57 24.14
N ALA A 81 14.67 5.25 24.21
CA ALA A 81 15.25 4.48 23.12
C ALA A 81 14.37 4.53 21.85
N ARG A 82 13.05 4.46 21.99
CA ARG A 82 12.12 4.61 20.86
C ARG A 82 12.17 6.02 20.26
N ARG A 83 12.25 7.07 21.10
CA ARG A 83 12.38 8.46 20.64
C ARG A 83 13.66 8.70 19.87
N GLN A 84 14.80 8.23 20.40
CA GLN A 84 16.10 8.35 19.73
C GLN A 84 16.11 7.60 18.40
N LYS A 85 15.54 6.39 18.35
CA LYS A 85 15.40 5.63 17.11
C LYS A 85 14.53 6.38 16.09
N ALA A 86 13.37 6.88 16.51
CA ALA A 86 12.47 7.63 15.63
C ALA A 86 13.13 8.92 15.10
N ALA A 87 13.88 9.63 15.93
CA ALA A 87 14.65 10.81 15.51
C ALA A 87 15.76 10.44 14.51
N GLY A 88 16.47 9.34 14.73
CA GLY A 88 17.46 8.80 13.80
C GLY A 88 16.86 8.39 12.46
N ASP A 89 15.71 7.71 12.48
CA ASP A 89 14.99 7.31 11.28
C ASP A 89 14.51 8.54 10.48
N GLN A 90 14.04 9.60 11.16
CA GLN A 90 13.67 10.87 10.52
C GLN A 90 14.88 11.58 9.89
N ALA A 91 16.00 11.66 10.60
CA ALA A 91 17.22 12.25 10.07
C ALA A 91 17.78 11.47 8.86
N ALA A 92 17.73 10.14 8.92
CA ALA A 92 18.12 9.27 7.81
C ALA A 92 17.19 9.46 6.59
N LEU A 93 15.88 9.62 6.82
CA LEU A 93 14.93 9.92 5.75
C LEU A 93 15.20 11.30 5.13
N GLN A 94 15.46 12.33 5.94
CA GLN A 94 15.83 13.66 5.46
C GLN A 94 17.11 13.63 4.63
N LEU A 95 18.14 12.89 5.09
CA LEU A 95 19.38 12.71 4.35
C LEU A 95 19.18 11.94 3.04
N ALA A 96 18.37 10.88 3.05
CA ALA A 96 18.04 10.12 1.85
C ALA A 96 17.28 10.97 0.81
N LEU A 97 16.42 11.88 1.26
CA LEU A 97 15.74 12.86 0.38
C LEU A 97 16.75 13.87 -0.18
N ALA A 98 17.67 14.38 0.63
CA ALA A 98 18.73 15.30 0.19
C ALA A 98 19.66 14.66 -0.85
N PHE A 99 19.99 13.37 -0.73
CA PHE A 99 20.78 12.64 -1.74
C PHE A 99 19.99 12.35 -3.03
N ARG A 100 18.65 12.36 -2.97
CA ARG A 100 17.79 11.99 -4.10
C ARG A 100 17.29 13.20 -4.90
N ASN A 101 17.33 14.40 -4.32
CA ASN A 101 16.89 15.65 -4.95
C ASN A 101 18.06 16.62 -5.22
N ASP A 102 18.65 16.48 -6.41
CA ASP A 102 19.23 17.62 -7.13
C ASP A 102 18.12 18.42 -7.86
N ASP A 103 16.96 18.60 -7.21
CA ASP A 103 15.86 19.49 -7.61
C ASP A 103 14.98 19.83 -6.38
N GLU A 104 15.01 21.10 -5.96
CA GLU A 104 14.52 21.67 -4.69
C GLU A 104 12.97 21.73 -4.50
N ALA A 105 12.17 20.94 -5.21
CA ALA A 105 10.72 21.15 -5.26
C ALA A 105 9.86 20.35 -4.26
N LEU A 106 10.43 19.38 -3.52
CA LEU A 106 9.64 18.39 -2.77
C LEU A 106 9.65 18.55 -1.24
N VAL A 107 10.22 19.63 -0.72
CA VAL A 107 10.44 19.83 0.74
C VAL A 107 9.18 20.30 1.48
N ASN A 108 8.11 20.72 0.78
CA ASN A 108 6.97 21.43 1.39
C ASN A 108 5.66 20.64 1.56
N SER A 109 5.57 19.36 1.20
CA SER A 109 4.42 18.53 1.53
C SER A 109 4.79 17.56 2.65
N GLY A 110 4.20 17.73 3.83
CA GLY A 110 4.30 16.79 4.96
C GLY A 110 3.68 15.41 4.68
N GLU A 111 3.61 14.99 3.42
CA GLU A 111 3.28 13.63 3.02
C GLU A 111 4.48 12.74 3.33
N ARG A 112 4.23 11.64 4.04
CA ARG A 112 5.22 10.56 4.13
C ARG A 112 5.53 10.13 2.70
N VAL A 113 6.68 10.53 2.19
CA VAL A 113 7.22 9.99 0.95
C VAL A 113 7.49 8.52 1.24
N LEU A 114 6.55 7.67 0.83
CA LEU A 114 6.65 6.22 0.95
C LEU A 114 8.01 5.82 0.38
N SER A 115 8.79 5.07 1.15
CA SER A 115 10.08 4.58 0.68
C SER A 115 9.86 3.77 -0.61
N ALA A 116 10.85 3.73 -1.50
CA ALA A 116 10.77 2.88 -2.69
C ALA A 116 10.47 1.41 -2.36
N LYS A 117 10.81 0.98 -1.13
CA LYS A 117 10.46 -0.34 -0.59
C LYS A 117 8.98 -0.44 -0.18
N ASP A 118 8.41 0.61 0.40
CA ASP A 118 7.01 0.65 0.82
C ASP A 118 6.09 0.74 -0.39
N ILE A 119 6.45 1.53 -1.41
CA ILE A 119 5.74 1.60 -2.70
C ILE A 119 5.71 0.21 -3.37
N ARG A 120 6.83 -0.53 -3.33
CA ARG A 120 6.89 -1.90 -3.85
C ARG A 120 6.00 -2.87 -3.05
N ALA A 121 6.05 -2.80 -1.72
CA ALA A 121 5.23 -3.64 -0.86
C ALA A 121 3.73 -3.38 -1.04
N GLU A 122 3.33 -2.12 -1.18
CA GLU A 122 1.95 -1.71 -1.47
C GLU A 122 1.52 -2.17 -2.88
N SER A 123 2.37 -1.97 -3.89
CA SER A 123 2.12 -2.45 -5.25
C SER A 123 1.97 -3.98 -5.32
N GLU A 124 2.77 -4.72 -4.55
CA GLU A 124 2.70 -6.19 -4.45
C GLU A 124 1.41 -6.64 -3.76
N ALA A 125 0.98 -5.96 -2.70
CA ALA A 125 -0.28 -6.23 -2.03
C ALA A 125 -1.49 -5.99 -2.95
N ASP A 126 -1.46 -4.91 -3.73
CA ASP A 126 -2.51 -4.61 -4.71
C ASP A 126 -2.56 -5.63 -5.85
N LEU A 127 -1.40 -6.08 -6.34
CA LEU A 127 -1.33 -7.17 -7.33
C LEU A 127 -1.92 -8.47 -6.79
N GLN A 128 -1.66 -8.81 -5.52
CA GLN A 128 -2.23 -10.01 -4.90
C GLN A 128 -3.75 -9.90 -4.74
N ARG A 129 -4.25 -8.73 -4.34
CA ARG A 129 -5.69 -8.45 -4.23
C ARG A 129 -6.39 -8.53 -5.59
N ASN A 130 -5.80 -7.94 -6.62
CA ASN A 130 -6.35 -7.96 -7.98
C ASN A 130 -6.33 -9.37 -8.58
N LYS A 131 -5.27 -10.16 -8.36
CA LYS A 131 -5.21 -11.58 -8.75
C LYS A 131 -6.27 -12.42 -8.04
N ALA A 132 -6.47 -12.21 -6.75
CA ALA A 132 -7.51 -12.92 -5.99
C ALA A 132 -8.93 -12.59 -6.50
N ALA A 133 -9.17 -11.35 -6.95
CA ALA A 133 -10.43 -10.93 -7.57
C ALA A 133 -10.60 -11.48 -9.01
N GLU A 134 -9.54 -11.58 -9.80
CA GLU A 134 -9.56 -12.25 -11.13
C GLU A 134 -9.95 -13.74 -10.98
N LEU A 135 -9.40 -14.44 -9.97
CA LEU A 135 -9.72 -15.84 -9.68
C LEU A 135 -11.17 -16.06 -9.22
N ARG A 136 -11.79 -15.07 -8.57
CA ARG A 136 -13.21 -15.11 -8.21
C ARG A 136 -14.15 -14.75 -9.38
N GLY A 137 -13.61 -14.38 -10.54
CA GLY A 137 -14.39 -13.93 -11.69
C GLY A 137 -14.97 -12.52 -11.55
N GLU A 138 -14.54 -11.76 -10.54
CA GLU A 138 -14.97 -10.37 -10.32
C GLU A 138 -14.28 -9.41 -11.30
N LEU A 139 -13.08 -9.76 -11.78
CA LEU A 139 -12.31 -8.99 -12.75
C LEU A 139 -11.98 -9.85 -13.97
N VAL A 140 -12.17 -9.28 -15.16
CA VAL A 140 -11.79 -9.89 -16.44
C VAL A 140 -10.78 -9.00 -17.16
N ARG A 141 -9.85 -9.62 -17.89
CA ARG A 141 -8.84 -8.89 -18.66
C ARG A 141 -9.53 -8.05 -19.74
N ALA A 142 -9.23 -6.76 -19.76
CA ALA A 142 -9.77 -5.83 -20.76
C ALA A 142 -9.50 -6.28 -22.21
N SER A 143 -8.36 -6.92 -22.48
CA SER A 143 -8.06 -7.48 -23.82
C SER A 143 -9.06 -8.54 -24.25
N ARG A 144 -9.45 -9.43 -23.33
CA ARG A 144 -10.42 -10.50 -23.60
C ARG A 144 -11.83 -9.94 -23.79
N VAL A 145 -12.21 -8.92 -23.01
CA VAL A 145 -13.49 -8.23 -23.20
C VAL A 145 -13.51 -7.52 -24.55
N ARG A 146 -12.43 -6.82 -24.91
CA ARG A 146 -12.31 -6.15 -26.21
C ARG A 146 -12.47 -7.13 -27.37
N GLU A 147 -11.75 -8.26 -27.35
CA GLU A 147 -11.85 -9.31 -28.38
C GLU A 147 -13.28 -9.85 -28.49
N ALA A 148 -13.92 -10.20 -27.37
CA ALA A 148 -15.30 -10.68 -27.36
C ALA A 148 -16.30 -9.64 -27.91
N PHE A 149 -16.11 -8.36 -27.60
CA PHE A 149 -16.94 -7.28 -28.14
C PHE A 149 -16.73 -7.07 -29.64
N GLU A 150 -15.49 -7.18 -30.13
CA GLU A 150 -15.17 -7.09 -31.56
C GLU A 150 -15.82 -8.24 -32.34
N ASP A 151 -15.65 -9.49 -31.87
CA ASP A 151 -16.27 -10.67 -32.47
C ASP A 151 -17.80 -10.55 -32.50
N MET A 152 -18.39 -10.08 -31.40
CA MET A 152 -19.84 -9.84 -31.32
C MET A 152 -20.30 -8.79 -32.34
N MET A 153 -19.57 -7.70 -32.51
CA MET A 153 -19.91 -6.65 -33.48
C MET A 153 -19.78 -7.13 -34.93
N VAL A 154 -18.75 -7.92 -35.22
CA VAL A 154 -18.58 -8.56 -36.54
C VAL A 154 -19.75 -9.49 -36.83
N ALA A 155 -20.10 -10.38 -35.90
CA ALA A 155 -21.24 -11.28 -36.04
C ALA A 155 -22.55 -10.51 -36.25
N PHE A 156 -22.81 -9.48 -35.44
CA PHE A 156 -23.99 -8.63 -35.55
C PHE A 156 -24.10 -7.94 -36.91
N ARG A 157 -22.99 -7.38 -37.42
CA ARG A 157 -22.96 -6.74 -38.75
C ARG A 157 -23.31 -7.75 -39.84
N ILE A 158 -22.68 -8.93 -39.82
CA ILE A 158 -22.93 -9.98 -40.80
C ILE A 158 -24.41 -10.36 -40.77
N THR A 159 -24.96 -10.67 -39.60
CA THR A 159 -26.36 -11.06 -39.45
C THR A 159 -27.32 -10.00 -39.99
N ILE A 160 -27.11 -8.72 -39.66
CA ILE A 160 -27.96 -7.63 -40.16
C ILE A 160 -27.86 -7.47 -41.68
N THR A 161 -26.68 -7.62 -42.26
CA THR A 161 -26.54 -7.54 -43.72
C THR A 161 -27.22 -8.70 -44.43
N THR A 162 -27.09 -9.93 -43.89
CA THR A 162 -27.67 -11.13 -44.49
C THR A 162 -29.18 -11.28 -44.22
N VAL A 163 -29.74 -10.55 -43.25
CA VAL A 163 -31.17 -10.65 -42.92
C VAL A 163 -32.04 -10.15 -44.06
N VAL A 164 -31.52 -9.26 -44.90
CA VAL A 164 -32.21 -8.73 -46.08
C VAL A 164 -32.41 -9.86 -47.09
N ASP A 165 -31.33 -10.55 -47.45
CA ASP A 165 -31.35 -11.69 -48.37
C ASP A 165 -32.23 -12.82 -47.83
N TYR A 166 -32.11 -13.13 -46.53
CA TYR A 166 -32.98 -14.09 -45.86
C TYR A 166 -34.45 -13.70 -45.98
N SER A 167 -34.76 -12.42 -45.78
CA SER A 167 -36.14 -11.94 -45.82
C SER A 167 -36.71 -11.95 -47.24
N GLU A 168 -35.89 -11.67 -48.24
CA GLU A 168 -36.27 -11.81 -49.65
C GLU A 168 -36.64 -13.26 -49.97
N MET A 169 -35.79 -14.22 -49.58
CA MET A 169 -35.99 -15.65 -49.86
C MET A 169 -37.18 -16.25 -49.10
N GLU A 170 -37.32 -15.96 -47.81
CA GLU A 170 -38.30 -16.62 -46.93
C GLU A 170 -39.67 -15.93 -46.93
N PHE A 171 -39.73 -14.61 -47.08
CA PHE A 171 -40.98 -13.85 -47.08
C PHE A 171 -41.44 -13.39 -48.46
N GLY A 172 -40.66 -13.65 -49.51
CA GLY A 172 -41.01 -13.32 -50.90
C GLY A 172 -41.16 -11.81 -51.13
N LEU A 173 -40.28 -11.01 -50.52
CA LEU A 173 -40.33 -9.55 -50.61
C LEU A 173 -40.17 -9.07 -52.06
N THR A 174 -40.89 -8.02 -52.44
CA THR A 174 -40.69 -7.36 -53.73
C THR A 174 -39.38 -6.57 -53.74
N PRO A 175 -38.78 -6.27 -54.91
CA PRO A 175 -37.53 -5.50 -54.99
C PRO A 175 -37.61 -4.14 -54.26
N GLU A 176 -38.76 -3.46 -54.34
CA GLU A 176 -38.97 -2.19 -53.61
C GLU A 176 -39.02 -2.38 -52.09
N GLN A 177 -39.51 -3.51 -51.60
CA GLN A 177 -39.55 -3.84 -50.18
C GLN A 177 -38.16 -4.22 -49.67
N VAL A 178 -37.40 -4.97 -50.46
CA VAL A 178 -35.99 -5.31 -50.19
C VAL A 178 -35.16 -4.04 -50.05
N GLU A 179 -35.30 -3.08 -50.97
CA GLU A 179 -34.56 -1.81 -50.91
C GLU A 179 -34.90 -1.00 -49.64
N LYS A 180 -36.18 -0.97 -49.24
CA LYS A 180 -36.62 -0.32 -47.99
C LYS A 180 -36.02 -1.00 -46.76
N LEU A 181 -35.97 -2.34 -46.75
CA LEU A 181 -35.40 -3.12 -45.65
C LEU A 181 -33.90 -2.93 -45.56
N GLN A 182 -33.19 -2.94 -46.69
CA GLN A 182 -31.75 -2.69 -46.77
C GLN A 182 -31.40 -1.32 -46.21
N ARG A 183 -32.10 -0.26 -46.66
CA ARG A 183 -31.92 1.10 -46.11
C ARG A 183 -32.14 1.15 -44.60
N ARG A 184 -33.13 0.40 -44.08
CA ARG A 184 -33.38 0.33 -42.63
C ARG A 184 -32.26 -0.39 -41.89
N CYS A 185 -31.78 -1.52 -42.40
CA CYS A 185 -30.66 -2.27 -41.81
C CYS A 185 -29.37 -1.44 -41.78
N ASP A 186 -29.05 -0.73 -42.87
CA ASP A 186 -27.89 0.15 -42.93
C ASP A 186 -27.99 1.32 -41.93
N ALA A 187 -29.18 1.92 -41.82
CA ALA A 187 -29.44 2.98 -40.84
C ALA A 187 -29.23 2.49 -39.39
N VAL A 188 -29.61 1.24 -39.08
CA VAL A 188 -29.39 0.64 -37.75
C VAL A 188 -27.90 0.50 -37.44
N LEU A 189 -27.07 0.09 -38.41
CA LEU A 189 -25.62 0.00 -38.21
C LEU A 189 -24.98 1.37 -37.96
N VAL A 190 -25.40 2.39 -38.72
CA VAL A 190 -24.93 3.77 -38.53
C VAL A 190 -25.36 4.33 -37.17
N GLN A 191 -26.60 4.05 -36.75
CA GLN A 191 -27.10 4.45 -35.45
C GLN A 191 -26.34 3.75 -34.30
N ALA A 192 -26.11 2.44 -34.40
CA ALA A 192 -25.36 1.68 -33.41
C ALA A 192 -23.92 2.21 -33.24
N ARG A 193 -23.25 2.54 -34.35
CA ARG A 193 -21.92 3.20 -34.32
C ARG A 193 -21.98 4.56 -33.61
N THR A 194 -23.00 5.36 -33.90
CA THR A 194 -23.16 6.70 -33.31
C THR A 194 -23.36 6.63 -31.80
N GLU A 195 -24.20 5.72 -31.32
CA GLU A 195 -24.41 5.49 -29.88
C GLU A 195 -23.14 4.97 -29.21
N LEU A 196 -22.41 4.04 -29.83
CA LEU A 196 -21.13 3.56 -29.31
C LEU A 196 -20.10 4.70 -29.19
N SER A 197 -20.01 5.57 -30.19
CA SER A 197 -19.12 6.74 -30.15
C SER A 197 -19.50 7.74 -29.06
N LYS A 198 -20.78 7.91 -28.71
CA LYS A 198 -21.19 8.77 -27.59
C LYS A 198 -20.74 8.20 -26.24
N VAL A 199 -20.92 6.90 -26.02
CA VAL A 199 -20.50 6.22 -24.79
C VAL A 199 -18.98 6.27 -24.64
N MET A 200 -18.25 6.01 -25.73
CA MET A 200 -16.78 6.04 -25.73
C MET A 200 -16.21 7.47 -25.67
N GLY A 201 -16.86 8.43 -26.34
CA GLY A 201 -16.44 9.82 -26.43
C GLY A 201 -16.66 10.63 -25.15
N ASN A 202 -17.55 10.19 -24.25
CA ASN A 202 -17.75 10.80 -22.94
C ASN A 202 -16.70 10.39 -21.88
N ASN A 203 -15.84 9.41 -22.17
CA ASN A 203 -14.70 9.04 -21.31
C ASN A 203 -13.44 9.82 -21.69
N GLY A 204 -13.59 11.14 -21.85
CA GLY A 204 -12.50 12.09 -22.08
C GLY A 204 -11.58 12.20 -20.87
N GLN A 205 -10.72 11.20 -20.66
CA GLN A 205 -9.42 11.29 -19.97
C GLN A 205 -8.55 10.02 -20.11
N GLY A 206 -8.79 9.16 -21.10
CA GLY A 206 -7.88 8.06 -21.45
C GLY A 206 -7.04 8.41 -22.67
N ARG A 207 -5.78 8.80 -22.49
CA ARG A 207 -4.81 9.01 -23.57
C ARG A 207 -4.69 7.72 -24.40
N VAL A 208 -5.35 7.65 -25.56
CA VAL A 208 -4.94 6.72 -26.62
C VAL A 208 -3.72 7.37 -27.26
N ALA A 209 -2.54 7.05 -26.72
CA ALA A 209 -1.29 7.32 -27.39
C ALA A 209 -1.31 6.53 -28.71
N VAL A 210 -1.55 7.24 -29.81
CA VAL A 210 -1.24 6.74 -31.15
C VAL A 210 0.26 6.47 -31.13
N LEU A 211 0.62 5.18 -31.04
CA LEU A 211 1.98 4.72 -31.23
C LEU A 211 2.34 4.97 -32.70
N SER A 212 2.84 6.16 -33.01
CA SER A 212 3.56 6.40 -34.24
C SER A 212 4.76 5.46 -34.27
N ARG A 213 4.77 4.54 -35.24
CA ARG A 213 5.90 3.67 -35.54
C ARG A 213 7.15 4.53 -35.78
N PRO A 214 8.28 4.28 -35.11
CA PRO A 214 9.54 4.91 -35.46
C PRO A 214 10.09 4.22 -36.71
N GLY A 215 10.27 4.97 -37.80
CA GLY A 215 10.99 4.49 -38.98
C GLY A 215 10.21 4.63 -40.29
N SER A 216 10.04 5.86 -40.76
CA SER A 216 9.97 6.16 -42.19
C SER A 216 10.39 7.61 -42.43
N ASP A 217 11.60 7.94 -41.99
CA ASP A 217 12.33 9.09 -42.55
C ASP A 217 13.10 8.55 -43.76
N GLN A 218 12.38 8.34 -44.85
CA GLN A 218 12.98 8.12 -46.16
C GLN A 218 13.34 9.52 -46.66
N GLY A 219 14.62 9.86 -46.50
CA GLY A 219 15.22 11.03 -47.11
C GLY A 219 14.92 11.01 -48.62
N ASP A 220 14.13 11.99 -49.04
CA ASP A 220 13.83 12.21 -50.43
C ASP A 220 15.09 12.77 -51.11
N LEU A 221 15.55 12.00 -52.09
CA LEU A 221 16.66 12.30 -52.97
C LEU A 221 16.15 13.28 -54.04
N SER A 222 16.80 14.44 -54.12
CA SER A 222 17.06 15.22 -55.34
C SER A 222 15.91 15.52 -56.31
N VAL A 223 15.58 16.82 -56.47
CA VAL A 223 15.95 17.64 -57.66
C VAL A 223 16.14 19.08 -57.22
#